data_AF-A0A948PZJ5-F1
#
_entry.id   AF-A0A948PZJ5-F1
#
_cell.length_a   1.000
_cell.length_b   1.000
_cell.length_c   1.000
_cell.angle_alpha   90.00
_cell.angle_beta   90.00
_cell.angle_gamma   90.00
#
_symmetry.space_group_name_H-M   'P 1'
#
loop_
_entity.id
_entity.type
_entity.pdbx_description
1 polymer ?
#
loop_
_entity_poly.entity_id
_entity_poly.type
_entity_poly.pdbx_seq_one_letter_code
_entity_poly.pdbx_strand_id
1 'polypeptide(L)'
;MKTRFLFSSPEGDLPAGDTTLARPFLINPSETHPFMSLTDYFGGIETFILCRDGGPLTRVLERAWKRAVALEEIDEIRIRSEKHGALYHLASVEVAAAGSRAKFSVSTALQKTNKETLAREFHTLRYLDETYGLPYLPKVHLMEEVVCHCKNGAETLRMALAEWFEGFHEWHLSRDKDNRLFIVIWDLEKGYRKASEKEAFAIYREASRILTLYYNPETFAQICPWHHGAGDFVVRTSGEAIDVRATTARGYGPWMIFHQEEDLNPLVAVIYFFLNLSVKMRLDK
;
A
#
# COMPACT_ATOMS: atom_id res chain seq x y z
N MET A 1 3.48 -12.25 -24.32
CA MET A 1 3.04 -11.33 -23.25
C MET A 1 1.88 -10.45 -23.73
N LYS A 2 0.74 -10.51 -23.05
CA LYS A 2 -0.40 -9.61 -23.25
C LYS A 2 -0.61 -8.75 -22.00
N THR A 3 -0.80 -7.45 -22.17
CA THR A 3 -1.15 -6.55 -21.06
C THR A 3 -2.63 -6.20 -21.08
N ARG A 4 -3.28 -6.21 -19.92
CA ARG A 4 -4.68 -5.78 -19.75
C ARG A 4 -4.80 -4.70 -18.69
N PHE A 5 -5.61 -3.69 -18.99
CA PHE A 5 -5.93 -2.59 -18.08
C PHE A 5 -7.35 -2.75 -17.53
N LEU A 6 -7.48 -2.61 -16.22
CA LEU A 6 -8.67 -3.01 -15.47
C LEU A 6 -8.96 -2.00 -14.36
N PHE A 7 -10.21 -1.96 -13.90
CA PHE A 7 -10.60 -1.32 -12.65
C PHE A 7 -11.06 -2.39 -11.67
N SER A 8 -10.55 -2.33 -10.45
CA SER A 8 -10.99 -3.20 -9.35
C SER A 8 -12.37 -2.75 -8.88
N SER A 9 -13.31 -3.68 -8.74
CA SER A 9 -14.67 -3.44 -8.25
C SER A 9 -15.09 -4.56 -7.31
N PRO A 10 -16.02 -4.31 -6.36
CA PRO A 10 -16.62 -5.37 -5.55
C PRO A 10 -17.32 -6.47 -6.38
N GLU A 11 -17.77 -6.15 -7.58
CA GLU A 11 -18.39 -7.08 -8.54
C GLU A 11 -17.37 -7.80 -9.43
N GLY A 12 -16.07 -7.57 -9.22
CA GLY A 12 -14.97 -8.11 -10.00
C GLY A 12 -14.32 -7.11 -10.96
N ASP A 13 -13.31 -7.57 -11.68
CA ASP A 13 -12.51 -6.73 -12.58
C ASP A 13 -13.34 -6.21 -13.77
N LEU A 14 -13.35 -4.88 -13.92
CA LEU A 14 -13.99 -4.20 -15.05
C LEU A 14 -12.93 -3.85 -16.12
N PRO A 15 -13.06 -4.36 -17.37
CA PRO A 15 -12.16 -4.00 -18.46
C PRO A 15 -12.17 -2.49 -18.76
N ALA A 16 -10.98 -1.90 -18.86
CA ALA A 16 -10.85 -0.53 -19.33
C ALA A 16 -10.94 -0.49 -20.86
N GLY A 17 -12.15 -0.30 -21.39
CA GLY A 17 -12.36 -0.10 -22.82
C GLY A 17 -11.83 1.25 -23.33
N ASP A 18 -11.74 1.43 -24.64
CA ASP A 18 -11.13 2.60 -25.28
C ASP A 18 -11.72 3.94 -24.81
N THR A 19 -13.04 3.98 -24.64
CA THR A 19 -13.74 5.18 -24.14
C THR A 19 -13.36 5.51 -22.70
N THR A 20 -13.19 4.50 -21.85
CA THR A 20 -12.73 4.68 -20.46
C THR A 20 -11.27 5.11 -20.43
N LEU A 21 -10.42 4.47 -21.21
CA LEU A 21 -8.99 4.77 -21.29
C LEU A 21 -8.72 6.19 -21.81
N ALA A 22 -9.56 6.70 -22.71
CA ALA A 22 -9.47 8.06 -23.22
C ALA A 22 -9.84 9.16 -22.21
N ARG A 23 -10.44 8.80 -21.06
CA ARG A 23 -10.82 9.79 -20.04
C ARG A 23 -9.57 10.47 -19.45
N PRO A 24 -9.67 11.76 -19.07
CA PRO A 24 -8.60 12.43 -18.35
C PRO A 24 -8.23 11.68 -17.08
N PHE A 25 -6.94 11.59 -16.80
CA PHE A 25 -6.44 11.14 -15.51
C PHE A 25 -6.82 12.17 -14.44
N LEU A 26 -7.14 11.72 -13.24
CA LEU A 26 -7.46 12.59 -12.11
C LEU A 26 -6.21 12.74 -11.23
N ILE A 27 -5.80 13.97 -10.95
CA ILE A 27 -4.74 14.26 -9.97
C ILE A 27 -5.28 13.96 -8.56
N ASN A 28 -6.51 14.39 -8.32
CA ASN A 28 -7.33 14.13 -7.14
C ASN A 28 -8.80 13.96 -7.59
N PRO A 29 -9.72 13.50 -6.72
CA PRO A 29 -11.12 13.24 -7.11
C PRO A 29 -11.86 14.43 -7.75
N SER A 30 -11.36 15.67 -7.60
CA SER A 30 -11.99 16.89 -8.13
C SER A 30 -11.17 17.57 -9.24
N GLU A 31 -9.97 17.10 -9.55
CA GLU A 31 -9.04 17.79 -10.45
C GLU A 31 -8.53 16.84 -11.53
N THR A 32 -8.79 17.19 -12.80
CA THR A 32 -8.27 16.49 -13.96
C THR A 32 -6.85 16.95 -14.27
N HIS A 33 -5.99 16.01 -14.67
CA HIS A 33 -4.70 16.33 -15.24
C HIS A 33 -4.88 17.12 -16.55
N PRO A 34 -4.05 18.16 -16.81
CA PRO A 34 -4.23 19.03 -17.98
C PRO A 34 -4.12 18.30 -19.34
N PHE A 35 -3.39 17.19 -19.40
CA PHE A 35 -3.14 16.50 -20.68
C PHE A 35 -2.97 14.98 -20.60
N MET A 36 -2.96 14.38 -19.40
CA MET A 36 -2.70 12.95 -19.23
C MET A 36 -4.04 12.20 -19.20
N SER A 37 -4.14 11.09 -19.93
CA SER A 37 -5.31 10.20 -19.91
C SER A 37 -5.09 8.97 -19.02
N LEU A 38 -6.14 8.16 -18.85
CA LEU A 38 -5.99 6.85 -18.22
C LEU A 38 -5.13 5.91 -19.07
N THR A 39 -5.14 6.00 -20.40
CA THR A 39 -4.20 5.29 -21.27
C THR A 39 -2.76 5.59 -20.89
N ASP A 40 -2.43 6.88 -20.72
CA ASP A 40 -1.06 7.32 -20.40
C ASP A 40 -0.64 6.83 -19.00
N TYR A 41 -1.56 6.85 -18.03
CA TYR A 41 -1.32 6.32 -16.69
C TYR A 41 -1.02 4.82 -16.69
N PHE A 42 -1.88 4.01 -17.32
CA PHE A 42 -1.68 2.56 -17.39
C PHE A 42 -0.42 2.20 -18.20
N GLY A 43 -0.18 2.88 -19.32
CA GLY A 43 1.04 2.72 -20.12
C GLY A 43 2.31 3.15 -19.35
N GLY A 44 2.20 4.14 -18.47
CA GLY A 44 3.25 4.52 -17.55
C GLY A 44 3.60 3.40 -16.56
N ILE A 45 2.59 2.74 -16.00
CA ILE A 45 2.81 1.57 -15.10
C ILE A 45 3.43 0.41 -15.89
N GLU A 46 2.95 0.14 -17.11
CA GLU A 46 3.54 -0.89 -17.97
C GLU A 46 5.02 -0.59 -18.28
N THR A 47 5.35 0.65 -18.60
CA THR A 47 6.73 1.10 -18.82
C THR A 47 7.57 0.96 -17.56
N PHE A 48 7.01 1.28 -16.39
CA PHE A 48 7.67 1.12 -15.09
C PHE A 48 8.03 -0.33 -14.79
N ILE A 49 7.06 -1.25 -14.90
CA ILE A 49 7.29 -2.67 -14.57
C ILE A 49 8.20 -3.35 -15.59
N LEU A 50 8.18 -2.91 -16.85
CA LEU A 50 9.04 -3.44 -17.92
C LEU A 50 10.36 -2.66 -18.08
N CYS A 51 10.69 -1.75 -17.17
CA CYS A 51 11.91 -0.96 -17.28
C CYS A 51 13.17 -1.84 -17.31
N ARG A 52 14.24 -1.36 -17.96
CA ARG A 52 15.51 -2.08 -18.11
C ARG A 52 15.29 -3.50 -18.65
N ASP A 53 14.54 -3.58 -19.75
CA ASP A 53 14.20 -4.82 -20.46
C ASP A 53 13.52 -5.88 -19.56
N GLY A 54 12.71 -5.43 -18.59
CA GLY A 54 11.97 -6.30 -17.67
C GLY A 54 12.82 -6.96 -16.57
N GLY A 55 14.13 -6.68 -16.50
CA GLY A 55 15.03 -7.31 -15.53
C GLY A 55 14.65 -7.14 -14.05
N PRO A 56 14.16 -5.97 -13.59
CA PRO A 56 13.65 -5.82 -12.23
C PRO A 56 12.43 -6.71 -11.96
N LEU A 57 11.48 -6.78 -12.90
CA LEU A 57 10.28 -7.60 -12.75
C LEU A 57 10.65 -9.08 -12.66
N THR A 58 11.48 -9.60 -13.56
CA THR A 58 11.88 -11.01 -13.52
C THR A 58 12.55 -11.36 -12.20
N ARG A 59 13.48 -10.55 -11.69
CA ARG A 59 14.10 -10.79 -10.36
C ARG A 59 13.10 -10.86 -9.21
N VAL A 60 12.04 -10.05 -9.25
CA VAL A 60 10.99 -10.10 -8.22
C VAL A 60 10.17 -11.38 -8.36
N LEU A 61 9.82 -11.77 -9.59
CA LEU A 61 9.12 -13.02 -9.87
C LEU A 61 9.96 -14.26 -9.50
N GLU A 62 11.27 -14.22 -9.72
CA GLU A 62 12.18 -15.31 -9.35
C GLU A 62 12.16 -15.57 -7.85
N ARG A 63 12.13 -14.50 -7.05
CA ARG A 63 11.99 -14.60 -5.59
C ARG A 63 10.61 -15.10 -5.19
N ALA A 64 9.56 -14.61 -5.83
CA ALA A 64 8.18 -14.99 -5.54
C ALA A 64 7.90 -16.47 -5.87
N TRP A 65 8.39 -16.95 -7.02
CA TRP A 65 8.16 -18.31 -7.52
C TRP A 65 9.30 -19.28 -7.21
N LYS A 66 10.40 -18.80 -6.60
CA LYS A 66 11.58 -19.59 -6.21
C LYS A 66 12.17 -20.39 -7.37
N ARG A 67 12.20 -19.79 -8.56
CA ARG A 67 12.77 -20.38 -9.79
C ARG A 67 13.28 -19.25 -10.69
N ALA A 68 14.16 -19.56 -11.65
CA ALA A 68 14.51 -18.61 -12.70
C ALA A 68 13.29 -18.27 -13.55
N VAL A 69 13.21 -17.02 -14.02
CA VAL A 69 12.09 -16.51 -14.83
C VAL A 69 12.64 -15.62 -15.94
N ALA A 70 12.40 -16.02 -17.18
CA ALA A 70 12.65 -15.19 -18.35
C ALA A 70 11.41 -14.34 -18.69
N LEU A 71 11.61 -13.18 -19.32
CA LEU A 71 10.52 -12.28 -19.70
C LEU A 71 9.57 -12.92 -20.72
N GLU A 72 10.11 -13.77 -21.60
CA GLU A 72 9.39 -14.48 -22.64
C GLU A 72 8.40 -15.52 -22.08
N GLU A 73 8.63 -15.98 -20.84
CA GLU A 73 7.71 -16.90 -20.15
C GLU A 73 6.44 -16.19 -19.65
N ILE A 74 6.43 -14.84 -19.62
CA ILE A 74 5.28 -14.08 -19.13
C ILE A 74 4.16 -14.11 -20.16
N ASP A 75 3.11 -14.83 -19.81
CA ASP A 75 1.91 -14.99 -20.61
C ASP A 75 1.08 -13.69 -20.58
N GLU A 76 0.88 -13.15 -19.37
CA GLU A 76 -0.05 -12.04 -19.13
C GLU A 76 0.37 -11.13 -17.98
N ILE A 77 0.14 -9.82 -18.17
CA ILE A 77 0.21 -8.79 -17.15
C ILE A 77 -1.16 -8.13 -17.02
N ARG A 78 -1.69 -8.05 -15.80
CA ARG A 78 -2.95 -7.37 -15.49
C ARG A 78 -2.66 -6.20 -14.57
N ILE A 79 -2.95 -4.99 -15.04
CA ILE A 79 -2.81 -3.76 -14.26
C ILE A 79 -4.21 -3.28 -13.89
N ARG A 80 -4.51 -3.24 -12.60
CA ARG A 80 -5.77 -2.77 -12.04
C ARG A 80 -5.58 -1.45 -11.32
N SER A 81 -6.41 -0.47 -11.62
CA SER A 81 -6.56 0.67 -10.70
C SER A 81 -7.36 0.21 -9.48
N GLU A 82 -6.78 0.35 -8.28
CA GLU A 82 -7.38 -0.11 -7.02
C GLU A 82 -7.97 1.05 -6.22
N LYS A 83 -7.18 2.11 -6.00
CA LYS A 83 -7.57 3.22 -5.14
C LYS A 83 -6.95 4.53 -5.57
N HIS A 84 -7.75 5.58 -5.47
CA HIS A 84 -7.25 6.95 -5.54
C HIS A 84 -6.90 7.43 -4.12
N GLY A 85 -5.63 7.36 -3.75
CA GLY A 85 -5.14 7.88 -2.47
C GLY A 85 -5.02 9.41 -2.49
N ALA A 86 -4.91 10.01 -1.31
CA ALA A 86 -4.67 11.45 -1.18
C ALA A 86 -3.24 11.86 -1.59
N LEU A 87 -2.27 10.95 -1.45
CA LEU A 87 -0.86 11.18 -1.74
C LEU A 87 -0.46 10.59 -3.11
N TYR A 88 -0.88 9.37 -3.38
CA TYR A 88 -0.54 8.65 -4.59
C TYR A 88 -1.69 7.73 -5.00
N HIS A 89 -1.71 7.40 -6.29
CA HIS A 89 -2.62 6.43 -6.86
C HIS A 89 -2.08 5.03 -6.61
N LEU A 90 -2.96 4.09 -6.27
CA LEU A 90 -2.60 2.70 -6.05
C LEU A 90 -3.18 1.83 -7.17
N ALA A 91 -2.31 1.08 -7.81
CA ALA A 91 -2.67 0.02 -8.73
C ALA A 91 -2.16 -1.33 -8.23
N SER A 92 -2.82 -2.41 -8.62
CA SER A 92 -2.23 -3.75 -8.51
C SER A 92 -1.74 -4.23 -9.86
N VAL A 93 -0.63 -4.95 -9.86
CA VAL A 93 -0.05 -5.61 -11.03
C VAL A 93 0.02 -7.10 -10.73
N GLU A 94 -0.76 -7.91 -11.45
CA GLU A 94 -0.65 -9.36 -11.40
C GLU A 94 0.03 -9.85 -12.66
N VAL A 95 1.00 -10.72 -12.47
CA VAL A 95 1.76 -11.33 -13.55
C VAL A 95 1.53 -12.83 -13.50
N ALA A 96 1.26 -13.42 -14.66
CA ALA A 96 1.08 -14.85 -14.83
C ALA A 96 2.11 -15.41 -15.82
N ALA A 97 2.75 -16.51 -15.43
CA ALA A 97 3.69 -17.25 -16.27
C ALA A 97 3.70 -18.74 -15.89
N ALA A 98 3.58 -19.63 -16.87
CA ALA A 98 3.70 -21.08 -16.68
C ALA A 98 2.86 -21.63 -15.51
N GLY A 99 1.60 -21.17 -15.39
CA GLY A 99 0.66 -21.57 -14.34
C GLY A 99 0.91 -20.96 -12.96
N SER A 100 1.97 -20.18 -12.78
CA SER A 100 2.24 -19.40 -11.57
C SER A 100 1.67 -17.98 -11.69
N ARG A 101 1.30 -17.39 -10.55
CA ARG A 101 0.84 -16.00 -10.47
C ARG A 101 1.52 -15.27 -9.32
N ALA A 102 1.78 -13.99 -9.48
CA ALA A 102 2.23 -13.10 -8.43
C ALA A 102 1.55 -11.75 -8.57
N LYS A 103 1.17 -11.14 -7.45
CA LYS A 103 0.52 -9.84 -7.40
C LYS A 103 1.37 -8.86 -6.61
N PHE A 104 1.44 -7.63 -7.10
CA PHE A 104 2.22 -6.53 -6.53
C PHE A 104 1.38 -5.27 -6.47
N SER A 105 1.78 -4.34 -5.61
CA SER A 105 1.25 -2.97 -5.60
C SER A 105 2.18 -2.05 -6.37
N VAL A 106 1.60 -1.10 -7.10
CA VAL A 106 2.29 0.03 -7.70
C VAL A 106 1.67 1.32 -7.16
N SER A 107 2.46 2.07 -6.40
CA SER A 107 2.11 3.41 -5.91
C SER A 107 2.67 4.45 -6.87
N THR A 108 1.82 5.37 -7.35
CA THR A 108 2.19 6.40 -8.34
C THR A 108 1.95 7.82 -7.82
N ALA A 109 3.01 8.62 -7.77
CA ALA A 109 2.97 10.02 -7.33
C ALA A 109 3.33 11.00 -8.46
N LEU A 110 2.57 12.10 -8.55
CA LEU A 110 2.71 13.14 -9.58
C LEU A 110 3.30 14.43 -9.02
N GLN A 111 2.66 15.01 -8.01
CA GLN A 111 3.09 16.28 -7.41
C GLN A 111 4.43 16.12 -6.68
N LYS A 112 5.27 17.16 -6.70
CA LYS A 112 6.63 17.11 -6.11
C LYS A 112 6.63 16.63 -4.65
N THR A 113 5.76 17.18 -3.81
CA THR A 113 5.61 16.81 -2.39
C THR A 113 5.21 15.35 -2.21
N ASN A 114 4.35 14.84 -3.09
CA ASN A 114 3.89 13.45 -3.05
C ASN A 114 4.97 12.49 -3.54
N LYS A 115 5.77 12.89 -4.54
CA LYS A 115 6.95 12.13 -5.00
C LYS A 115 8.01 12.01 -3.90
N GLU A 116 8.24 13.07 -3.14
CA GLU A 116 9.14 13.06 -1.98
C GLU A 116 8.60 12.16 -0.85
N THR A 117 7.27 12.20 -0.63
CA THR A 117 6.61 11.34 0.36
C THR A 117 6.71 9.87 0.00
N LEU A 118 6.42 9.51 -1.25
CA LEU A 118 6.55 8.13 -1.74
C LEU A 118 7.99 7.62 -1.65
N ALA A 119 8.98 8.46 -1.96
CA ALA A 119 10.38 8.08 -1.84
C ALA A 119 10.81 7.85 -0.39
N ARG A 120 10.37 8.72 0.53
CA ARG A 120 10.62 8.55 1.96
C ARG A 120 10.00 7.26 2.49
N GLU A 121 8.77 6.97 2.10
CA GLU A 121 8.07 5.74 2.48
C GLU A 121 8.78 4.50 1.93
N PHE A 122 9.17 4.50 0.65
CA PHE A 122 9.93 3.41 0.05
C PHE A 122 11.21 3.12 0.84
N HIS A 123 11.99 4.16 1.16
CA HIS A 123 13.21 4.00 1.95
C HIS A 123 12.94 3.56 3.40
N THR A 124 11.86 4.04 4.00
CA THR A 124 11.45 3.65 5.35
C THR A 124 11.07 2.17 5.40
N LEU A 125 10.23 1.71 4.47
CA LEU A 125 9.84 0.29 4.38
C LEU A 125 11.06 -0.61 4.17
N ARG A 126 11.97 -0.23 3.26
CA ARG A 126 13.22 -0.97 3.05
C ARG A 126 14.08 -1.04 4.30
N TYR A 127 14.28 0.09 4.98
CA TYR A 127 15.04 0.15 6.22
C TYR A 127 14.42 -0.76 7.30
N LEU A 128 13.10 -0.73 7.45
CA LEU A 128 12.40 -1.55 8.46
C LEU A 128 12.47 -3.05 8.13
N ASP A 129 12.37 -3.44 6.86
CA ASP A 129 12.57 -4.84 6.42
C ASP A 129 14.01 -5.30 6.70
N GLU A 130 15.01 -4.50 6.35
CA GLU A 130 16.43 -4.82 6.57
C GLU A 130 16.82 -4.86 8.06
N THR A 131 16.21 -4.00 8.88
CA THR A 131 16.54 -3.88 10.31
C THR A 131 15.83 -4.92 11.17
N TYR A 132 14.54 -5.15 10.91
CA TYR A 132 13.70 -5.98 11.77
C TYR A 132 13.35 -7.34 11.16
N GLY A 133 13.28 -7.45 9.82
CA GLY A 133 12.92 -8.68 9.12
C GLY A 133 11.53 -9.24 9.48
N LEU A 134 10.63 -8.40 10.01
CA LEU A 134 9.31 -8.82 10.46
C LEU A 134 8.31 -8.85 9.31
N PRO A 135 7.38 -9.83 9.25
CA PRO A 135 6.51 -10.04 8.10
C PRO A 135 5.28 -9.11 8.08
N TYR A 136 5.32 -7.95 8.76
CA TYR A 136 4.14 -7.12 9.00
C TYR A 136 4.00 -5.90 8.08
N LEU A 137 5.04 -5.59 7.31
CA LEU A 137 5.11 -4.49 6.34
C LEU A 137 5.37 -5.05 4.94
N PRO A 138 4.91 -4.37 3.87
CA PRO A 138 5.14 -4.84 2.52
C PRO A 138 6.61 -4.71 2.16
N LYS A 139 7.14 -5.73 1.51
CA LYS A 139 8.48 -5.65 0.92
C LYS A 139 8.47 -4.74 -0.29
N VAL A 140 9.35 -3.74 -0.30
CA VAL A 140 9.54 -2.87 -1.47
C VAL A 140 10.58 -3.46 -2.40
N HIS A 141 10.41 -3.25 -3.71
CA HIS A 141 11.21 -3.94 -4.73
C HIS A 141 11.91 -3.00 -5.71
N LEU A 142 11.19 -1.98 -6.18
CA LEU A 142 11.67 -1.07 -7.22
C LEU A 142 11.07 0.31 -7.00
N MET A 143 11.85 1.36 -7.24
CA MET A 143 11.35 2.71 -7.36
C MET A 143 12.07 3.42 -8.49
N GLU A 144 11.32 4.03 -9.40
CA GLU A 144 11.86 4.72 -10.57
C GLU A 144 11.01 5.96 -10.88
N GLU A 145 11.58 6.85 -11.70
CA GLU A 145 10.82 7.89 -12.38
C GLU A 145 10.56 7.47 -13.82
N VAL A 146 9.31 7.60 -14.24
CA VAL A 146 8.85 7.29 -15.60
C VAL A 146 8.35 8.55 -16.25
N VAL A 147 8.92 8.88 -17.41
CA VAL A 147 8.45 9.99 -18.24
C VAL A 147 7.35 9.49 -19.16
N CYS A 148 6.13 9.94 -18.93
CA CYS A 148 4.97 9.69 -19.78
C CYS A 148 4.88 10.77 -20.86
N HIS A 149 5.12 10.39 -22.11
CA HIS A 149 4.93 11.27 -23.26
C HIS A 149 3.46 11.25 -23.69
N CYS A 150 2.73 12.30 -23.34
CA CYS A 150 1.32 12.49 -23.67
C CYS A 150 1.18 13.33 -24.96
N LYS A 151 -0.04 13.36 -25.52
CA LYS A 151 -0.32 14.11 -26.76
C LYS A 151 0.08 15.59 -26.70
N ASN A 152 -0.03 16.22 -25.52
CA ASN A 152 0.15 17.67 -25.36
C ASN A 152 1.28 18.03 -24.36
N GLY A 153 2.16 17.09 -24.01
CA GLY A 153 3.22 17.35 -23.03
C GLY A 153 3.89 16.08 -22.54
N ALA A 154 4.81 16.24 -21.58
CA ALA A 154 5.39 15.12 -20.85
C ALA A 154 5.12 15.33 -19.36
N GLU A 155 4.74 14.26 -18.67
CA GLU A 155 4.63 14.23 -17.21
C GLU A 155 5.62 13.19 -16.66
N THR A 156 6.24 13.49 -15.53
CA THR A 156 7.11 12.53 -14.84
C THR A 156 6.34 11.91 -13.69
N LEU A 157 6.21 10.60 -13.66
CA LEU A 157 5.57 9.85 -12.58
C LEU A 157 6.65 9.21 -11.72
N ARG A 158 6.58 9.35 -10.40
CA ARG A 158 7.40 8.52 -9.50
C ARG A 158 6.58 7.31 -9.11
N MET A 159 7.12 6.12 -9.37
CA MET A 159 6.44 4.87 -9.12
C MET A 159 7.26 3.98 -8.19
N ALA A 160 6.59 3.25 -7.30
CA ALA A 160 7.20 2.27 -6.43
C ALA A 160 6.44 0.94 -6.49
N LEU A 161 7.17 -0.15 -6.67
CA LEU A 161 6.69 -1.53 -6.66
C LEU A 161 6.89 -2.12 -5.27
N ALA A 162 5.84 -2.68 -4.69
CA ALA A 162 5.89 -3.38 -3.42
C ALA A 162 5.01 -4.64 -3.40
N GLU A 163 5.18 -5.45 -2.36
CA GLU A 163 4.35 -6.62 -2.09
C GLU A 163 2.86 -6.26 -2.05
N TRP A 164 2.03 -7.17 -2.58
CA TRP A 164 0.60 -7.14 -2.36
C TRP A 164 0.24 -8.19 -1.30
N PHE A 165 -0.52 -7.78 -0.28
CA PHE A 165 -0.99 -8.70 0.75
C PHE A 165 -2.21 -9.51 0.25
N GLU A 166 -1.93 -10.61 -0.45
CA GLU A 166 -2.97 -11.48 -1.01
C GLU A 166 -3.89 -12.06 0.09
N GLY A 167 -5.20 -11.98 -0.15
CA GLY A 167 -6.24 -12.41 0.79
C GLY A 167 -6.40 -11.50 2.03
N PHE A 168 -5.77 -10.32 2.05
CA PHE A 168 -6.04 -9.30 3.07
C PHE A 168 -7.02 -8.25 2.54
N HIS A 169 -7.80 -7.69 3.46
CA HIS A 169 -8.91 -6.80 3.16
C HIS A 169 -8.80 -5.51 3.97
N GLU A 170 -9.21 -4.39 3.36
CA GLU A 170 -9.45 -3.16 4.11
C GLU A 170 -10.59 -3.36 5.11
N TRP A 171 -10.59 -2.56 6.18
CA TRP A 171 -11.65 -2.53 7.16
C TRP A 171 -11.93 -1.09 7.57
N HIS A 172 -13.18 -0.80 7.90
CA HIS A 172 -13.66 0.55 8.15
C HIS A 172 -14.63 0.56 9.32
N LEU A 173 -14.67 1.69 10.03
CA LEU A 173 -15.68 1.92 11.06
C LEU A 173 -17.01 2.35 10.41
N SER A 174 -18.08 1.66 10.79
CA SER A 174 -19.45 1.99 10.41
C SER A 174 -20.34 2.12 11.64
N ARG A 175 -21.57 2.59 11.44
CA ARG A 175 -22.58 2.72 12.48
C ARG A 175 -23.82 1.93 12.12
N ASP A 176 -24.40 1.25 13.12
CA ASP A 176 -25.68 0.58 12.93
C ASP A 176 -26.85 1.57 13.10
N LYS A 177 -28.07 1.04 12.98
CA LYS A 177 -29.31 1.84 13.13
C LYS A 177 -29.43 2.48 14.51
N ASP A 178 -28.82 1.89 15.53
CA ASP A 178 -28.80 2.38 16.91
C ASP A 178 -27.58 3.27 17.18
N ASN A 179 -26.89 3.73 16.13
CA ASN A 179 -25.72 4.58 16.17
C ASN A 179 -24.49 3.94 16.86
N ARG A 180 -24.49 2.62 17.07
CA ARG A 180 -23.37 1.89 17.67
C ARG A 180 -22.30 1.65 16.60
N LEU A 181 -21.04 1.87 16.99
CA LEU A 181 -19.90 1.67 16.11
C LEU A 181 -19.59 0.18 15.95
N PHE A 182 -19.24 -0.22 14.74
CA PHE A 182 -18.72 -1.55 14.47
C PHE A 182 -17.75 -1.54 13.29
N ILE A 183 -16.93 -2.59 13.18
CA ILE A 183 -16.01 -2.76 12.04
C ILE A 183 -16.73 -3.49 10.89
N VAL A 184 -16.62 -2.93 9.70
CA VAL A 184 -16.96 -3.59 8.43
C VAL A 184 -15.66 -4.00 7.75
N ILE A 185 -15.53 -5.28 7.43
CA ILE A 185 -14.44 -5.80 6.61
C ILE A 185 -14.89 -5.77 5.15
N TRP A 186 -14.11 -5.08 4.32
CA TRP A 186 -14.36 -4.95 2.88
C TRP A 186 -13.73 -6.14 2.15
N ASP A 187 -14.30 -7.31 2.39
CA ASP A 187 -13.93 -8.54 1.68
C ASP A 187 -14.50 -8.47 0.26
N LEU A 188 -13.64 -8.17 -0.72
CA LEU A 188 -14.03 -8.05 -2.13
C LEU A 188 -14.31 -9.42 -2.78
N GLU A 189 -13.93 -10.52 -2.14
CA GLU A 189 -14.16 -11.86 -2.67
C GLU A 189 -15.51 -12.43 -2.19
N LYS A 190 -15.86 -12.19 -0.93
CA LYS A 190 -17.07 -12.74 -0.28
C LYS A 190 -18.15 -11.69 -0.02
N GLY A 191 -17.85 -10.43 -0.32
CA GLY A 191 -18.70 -9.30 -0.03
C GLY A 191 -18.45 -8.70 1.35
N TYR A 192 -18.87 -7.44 1.51
CA TYR A 192 -18.66 -6.69 2.74
C TYR A 192 -19.41 -7.34 3.91
N ARG A 193 -18.75 -7.45 5.06
CA ARG A 193 -19.34 -8.07 6.25
C ARG A 193 -19.00 -7.33 7.52
N LYS A 194 -19.89 -7.44 8.50
CA LYS A 194 -19.62 -7.01 9.87
C LYS A 194 -18.61 -7.96 10.52
N ALA A 195 -17.58 -7.40 11.16
CA ALA A 195 -16.68 -8.17 12.01
C ALA A 195 -17.41 -8.57 13.31
N SER A 196 -17.15 -9.77 13.80
CA SER A 196 -17.54 -10.16 15.16
C SER A 196 -16.76 -9.36 16.20
N GLU A 197 -17.23 -9.35 17.45
CA GLU A 197 -16.52 -8.66 18.55
C GLU A 197 -15.10 -9.20 18.76
N LYS A 198 -14.91 -10.52 18.61
CA LYS A 198 -13.59 -11.16 18.70
C LYS A 198 -12.66 -10.70 17.58
N GLU A 199 -13.18 -10.58 16.36
CA GLU A 199 -12.41 -10.08 15.21
C GLU A 199 -12.04 -8.61 15.39
N ALA A 200 -13.00 -7.78 15.79
CA ALA A 200 -12.79 -6.36 16.05
C ALA A 200 -11.69 -6.13 17.09
N PHE A 201 -11.76 -6.83 18.23
CA PHE A 201 -10.75 -6.79 19.26
C PHE A 201 -9.38 -7.23 18.74
N ALA A 202 -9.32 -8.35 18.01
CA ALA A 202 -8.08 -8.87 17.46
C ALA A 202 -7.44 -7.89 16.46
N ILE A 203 -8.23 -7.22 15.61
CA ILE A 203 -7.74 -6.23 14.64
C ILE A 203 -6.98 -5.10 15.36
N TYR A 204 -7.60 -4.47 16.37
CA TYR A 204 -6.95 -3.40 17.12
C TYR A 204 -5.72 -3.88 17.90
N ARG A 205 -5.81 -5.06 18.52
CA ARG A 205 -4.70 -5.66 19.25
C ARG A 205 -3.50 -5.91 18.34
N GLU A 206 -3.73 -6.54 17.19
CA GLU A 206 -2.64 -6.88 16.26
C GLU A 206 -2.08 -5.63 15.58
N ALA A 207 -2.91 -4.67 15.17
CA ALA A 207 -2.42 -3.38 14.64
C ALA A 207 -1.53 -2.66 15.67
N SER A 208 -1.94 -2.67 16.94
CA SER A 208 -1.15 -2.10 18.04
C SER A 208 0.15 -2.86 18.27
N ARG A 209 0.09 -4.20 18.26
CA ARG A 209 1.27 -5.06 18.39
C ARG A 209 2.28 -4.78 17.29
N ILE A 210 1.84 -4.62 16.04
CA ILE A 210 2.72 -4.29 14.90
C ILE A 210 3.45 -2.98 15.16
N LEU A 211 2.74 -1.92 15.54
CA LEU A 211 3.37 -0.62 15.81
C LEU A 211 4.38 -0.70 16.97
N THR A 212 4.07 -1.46 18.02
CA THR A 212 4.97 -1.69 19.16
C THR A 212 6.20 -2.50 18.77
N LEU A 213 6.07 -3.50 17.89
CA LEU A 213 7.21 -4.30 17.44
C LEU A 213 8.23 -3.49 16.65
N TYR A 214 7.78 -2.46 15.93
CA TYR A 214 8.66 -1.53 15.24
C TYR A 214 9.11 -0.34 16.09
N TYR A 215 8.66 -0.23 17.35
CA TYR A 215 9.17 0.81 18.24
C TYR A 215 10.62 0.52 18.64
N ASN A 216 11.52 1.48 18.42
CA ASN A 216 12.91 1.37 18.88
C ASN A 216 13.03 2.06 20.26
N PRO A 217 13.33 1.33 21.35
CA PRO A 217 13.44 1.92 22.68
C PRO A 217 14.74 2.72 22.91
N GLU A 218 15.77 2.54 22.06
CA GLU A 218 17.04 3.27 22.16
C GLU A 218 16.94 4.64 21.49
N THR A 219 16.28 4.71 20.34
CA THR A 219 16.13 5.96 19.56
C THR A 219 14.75 6.59 19.66
N PHE A 220 13.81 5.92 20.34
CA PHE A 220 12.38 6.26 20.43
C PHE A 220 11.68 6.33 19.07
N ALA A 221 12.30 5.77 18.03
CA ALA A 221 11.75 5.79 16.70
C ALA A 221 10.49 4.95 16.60
N GLN A 222 9.48 5.49 15.93
CA GLN A 222 8.21 4.84 15.69
C GLN A 222 7.74 5.09 14.27
N ILE A 223 6.91 4.18 13.74
CA ILE A 223 6.23 4.39 12.46
C ILE A 223 5.22 5.52 12.65
N CYS A 224 5.33 6.58 11.85
CA CYS A 224 4.41 7.71 11.87
C CYS A 224 4.54 8.56 10.59
N PRO A 225 3.46 9.17 10.06
CA PRO A 225 2.06 9.04 10.48
C PRO A 225 1.38 7.75 10.01
N TRP A 226 0.45 7.26 10.82
CA TRP A 226 -0.51 6.21 10.48
C TRP A 226 -1.93 6.60 10.92
N HIS A 227 -2.93 6.04 10.25
CA HIS A 227 -4.34 6.16 10.57
C HIS A 227 -5.09 4.86 10.32
N HIS A 228 -5.64 4.25 11.38
CA HIS A 228 -6.37 2.99 11.30
C HIS A 228 -7.58 3.03 10.36
N GLY A 229 -8.25 4.18 10.25
CA GLY A 229 -9.39 4.38 9.35
C GLY A 229 -9.05 4.77 7.91
N ALA A 230 -7.77 4.90 7.55
CA ALA A 230 -7.34 5.28 6.20
C ALA A 230 -6.98 4.09 5.28
N GLY A 231 -7.07 2.86 5.80
CA GLY A 231 -6.55 1.67 5.11
C GLY A 231 -5.06 1.43 5.32
N ASP A 232 -4.45 2.04 6.35
CA ASP A 232 -3.04 1.79 6.70
C ASP A 232 -2.83 0.39 7.29
N PHE A 233 -3.92 -0.30 7.68
CA PHE A 233 -3.89 -1.69 8.12
C PHE A 233 -4.92 -2.51 7.34
N VAL A 234 -4.55 -3.73 6.98
CA VAL A 234 -5.41 -4.70 6.33
C VAL A 234 -5.49 -5.98 7.15
N VAL A 235 -6.61 -6.68 7.06
CA VAL A 235 -6.92 -7.87 7.85
C VAL A 235 -7.23 -9.06 6.95
N ARG A 236 -6.74 -10.24 7.33
CA ARG A 236 -7.18 -11.51 6.79
C ARG A 236 -7.79 -12.34 7.90
N THR A 237 -8.95 -12.93 7.61
CA THR A 237 -9.71 -13.73 8.56
C THR A 237 -9.83 -15.17 8.03
N SER A 238 -9.26 -16.13 8.74
CA SER A 238 -9.33 -17.56 8.38
C SER A 238 -9.74 -18.40 9.59
N GLY A 239 -11.03 -18.71 9.70
CA GLY A 239 -11.57 -19.41 10.87
C GLY A 239 -11.38 -18.57 12.14
N GLU A 240 -10.63 -19.09 13.11
CA GLU A 240 -10.35 -18.39 14.37
C GLU A 240 -9.09 -17.48 14.32
N ALA A 241 -8.28 -17.57 13.26
CA ALA A 241 -7.06 -16.80 13.13
C ALA A 241 -7.33 -15.45 12.44
N ILE A 242 -6.79 -14.37 13.03
CA ILE A 242 -6.84 -13.01 12.52
C ILE A 242 -5.41 -12.54 12.29
N ASP A 243 -5.07 -12.31 11.03
CA ASP A 243 -3.80 -11.72 10.64
C ASP A 243 -4.01 -10.24 10.29
N VAL A 244 -3.16 -9.38 10.81
CA VAL A 244 -3.11 -7.95 10.42
C VAL A 244 -1.76 -7.64 9.79
N ARG A 245 -1.76 -6.74 8.82
CA ARG A 245 -0.57 -6.15 8.21
C ARG A 245 -0.73 -4.64 8.11
N ALA A 246 0.37 -3.91 8.23
CA ALA A 246 0.41 -2.49 7.90
C ALA A 246 0.79 -2.34 6.42
N THR A 247 0.05 -1.53 5.66
CA THR A 247 0.24 -1.35 4.21
C THR A 247 1.24 -0.24 3.87
N THR A 248 1.61 0.57 4.85
CA THR A 248 2.42 1.78 4.68
C THR A 248 3.29 2.05 5.90
N ALA A 249 4.44 2.67 5.68
CA ALA A 249 5.28 3.26 6.72
C ALA A 249 5.88 4.58 6.21
N ARG A 250 5.07 5.64 6.23
CA ARG A 250 5.41 6.96 5.63
C ARG A 250 6.63 7.65 6.25
N GLY A 251 6.97 7.27 7.48
CA GLY A 251 8.12 7.78 8.20
C GLY A 251 8.44 6.92 9.40
N TYR A 252 9.69 7.00 9.83
CA TYR A 252 10.21 6.29 10.98
C TYR A 252 11.22 7.16 11.72
N GLY A 253 10.89 7.54 12.94
CA GLY A 253 11.72 8.45 13.72
C GLY A 253 11.09 8.79 15.06
N PRO A 254 11.85 9.46 15.95
CA PRO A 254 11.33 9.87 17.24
C PRO A 254 10.21 10.90 17.06
N TRP A 255 9.11 10.72 17.80
CA TRP A 255 8.01 11.70 17.80
C TRP A 255 8.37 12.97 18.59
N MET A 256 9.17 12.80 19.65
CA MET A 256 9.72 13.92 20.43
C MET A 256 11.18 14.13 20.06
N ILE A 257 11.51 15.34 19.64
CA ILE A 257 12.89 15.76 19.47
C ILE A 257 13.32 16.36 20.81
N PHE A 258 14.10 15.62 21.58
CA PHE A 258 14.72 16.14 22.79
C PHE A 258 15.93 16.99 22.37
N HIS A 259 15.97 18.25 22.81
CA HIS A 259 17.01 19.19 22.40
C HIS A 259 18.33 19.02 23.16
N GLN A 260 18.33 18.30 24.29
CA GLN A 260 19.51 18.01 25.11
C GLN A 260 19.45 16.56 25.60
N GLU A 261 20.61 15.87 25.64
CA GLU A 261 20.71 14.48 26.10
C GLU A 261 20.32 14.31 27.57
N GLU A 262 20.50 15.35 28.38
CA GLU A 262 20.20 15.35 29.83
C GLU A 262 18.68 15.34 30.13
N ASP A 263 17.82 15.63 29.13
CA ASP A 263 16.36 15.61 29.23
C ASP A 263 15.73 14.26 28.80
N LEU A 264 16.57 13.28 28.40
CA LEU A 264 16.10 11.98 27.93
C LEU A 264 15.67 11.09 29.09
N ASN A 265 14.37 11.09 29.37
CA ASN A 265 13.76 10.06 30.21
C ASN A 265 13.07 9.00 29.32
N PRO A 266 13.65 7.80 29.16
CA PRO A 266 13.05 6.72 28.35
C PRO A 266 11.62 6.36 28.75
N LEU A 267 11.29 6.49 30.04
CA LEU A 267 9.93 6.25 30.54
C LEU A 267 8.95 7.26 29.94
N VAL A 268 9.35 8.53 29.82
CA VAL A 268 8.52 9.57 29.21
C VAL A 268 8.28 9.23 27.73
N ALA A 269 9.31 8.84 26.98
CA ALA A 269 9.17 8.45 25.57
C ALA A 269 8.21 7.27 25.37
N VAL A 270 8.31 6.25 26.22
CA VAL A 270 7.40 5.08 26.19
C VAL A 270 5.97 5.48 26.57
N ILE A 271 5.79 6.34 27.57
CA ILE A 271 4.45 6.86 27.95
C ILE A 271 3.83 7.62 26.77
N TYR A 272 4.58 8.49 26.08
CA TYR A 272 4.07 9.20 24.91
C TYR A 272 3.73 8.26 23.75
N PHE A 273 4.56 7.25 23.50
CA PHE A 273 4.25 6.21 22.53
C PHE A 273 2.94 5.49 22.89
N PHE A 274 2.78 5.06 24.14
CA PHE A 274 1.59 4.38 24.63
C PHE A 274 0.33 5.26 24.54
N LEU A 275 0.43 6.54 24.91
CA LEU A 275 -0.69 7.49 24.81
C LEU A 275 -1.06 7.75 23.35
N ASN A 276 -0.08 7.99 22.47
CA ASN A 276 -0.32 8.18 21.04
C ASN A 276 -0.98 6.93 20.43
N LEU A 277 -0.48 5.74 20.77
CA LEU A 277 -1.05 4.47 20.34
C LEU A 277 -2.50 4.32 20.82
N SER A 278 -2.75 4.51 22.12
CA SER A 278 -4.08 4.34 22.72
C SER A 278 -5.11 5.29 22.12
N VAL A 279 -4.76 6.57 21.98
CA VAL A 279 -5.66 7.60 21.46
C VAL A 279 -5.88 7.44 19.95
N LYS A 280 -4.82 7.27 19.15
CA LYS A 280 -4.96 7.20 17.70
C LYS A 280 -5.49 5.87 17.22
N MET A 281 -5.22 4.76 17.93
CA MET A 281 -5.80 3.46 17.60
C MET A 281 -7.22 3.33 18.13
N ARG A 282 -7.64 4.23 19.03
CA ARG A 282 -8.96 4.20 19.69
C ARG A 282 -9.18 2.90 20.45
N LEU A 283 -8.20 2.52 21.28
CA LEU A 283 -8.29 1.31 22.13
C LEU A 283 -9.41 1.38 23.19
N ASP A 284 -10.08 2.54 23.31
CA ASP A 284 -11.29 2.74 24.09
C ASP A 284 -12.55 2.14 23.45
N LYS A 285 -12.48 1.73 22.18
CA LYS A 285 -13.60 1.17 21.39
C LYS A 285 -13.51 -0.34 21.25
#